data_AF-A0A0N9V0W8-F1
#
_entry.id   AF-A0A0N9V0W8-F1
#
_cell.length_a   1.000
_cell.length_b   1.000
_cell.length_c   1.000
_cell.angle_alpha   90.00
_cell.angle_beta   90.00
_cell.angle_gamma   90.00
#
_symmetry.space_group_name_H-M   'P 1'
#
loop_
_entity.id
_entity.type
_entity.pdbx_description
1 polymer ?
#
loop_
_entity_poly.entity_id
_entity_poly.type
_entity_poly.pdbx_seq_one_letter_code
_entity_poly.pdbx_strand_id
1 'polypeptide(L)'
;MDDARIPIVVTLHGIRRYRERVAKVPARVVVETLSGPAFDACNRLGGGAVILPTGHRAVCGDGAVITVLPRGCKFMGFIGKRRR
;
A
#
# COMPACT_ATOMS: atom_id res chain seq x y z
N MET A 1 -23.62 -12.73 3.54
CA MET A 1 -22.22 -12.89 4.00
C MET A 1 -21.87 -11.59 4.66
N ASP A 2 -21.56 -11.61 5.95
CA ASP A 2 -21.11 -10.44 6.69
C ASP A 2 -19.91 -9.79 5.97
N ASP A 3 -20.15 -8.63 5.37
CA ASP A 3 -19.13 -7.77 4.72
C ASP A 3 -18.30 -7.09 5.82
N ALA A 4 -17.71 -7.91 6.72
CA ALA A 4 -16.79 -7.42 7.73
C ALA A 4 -15.56 -6.87 7.01
N ARG A 5 -15.55 -5.55 6.81
CA ARG A 5 -14.45 -4.82 6.19
C ARG A 5 -13.24 -4.90 7.10
N ILE A 6 -12.36 -5.86 6.83
CA ILE A 6 -11.07 -5.94 7.50
C ILE A 6 -10.23 -4.76 6.96
N PRO A 7 -9.90 -3.76 7.79
CA PRO A 7 -9.12 -2.62 7.34
C PRO A 7 -7.72 -3.09 6.92
N ILE A 8 -7.18 -2.50 5.85
CA ILE A 8 -5.83 -2.79 5.39
C ILE A 8 -4.79 -2.41 6.46
N VAL A 9 -3.84 -3.32 6.70
CA VAL A 9 -2.76 -3.11 7.68
C VAL A 9 -1.60 -2.36 7.03
N VAL A 10 -1.15 -1.27 7.61
CA VAL A 10 0.05 -0.57 7.12
C VAL A 10 1.28 -1.12 7.83
N THR A 11 2.17 -1.78 7.08
CA THR A 11 3.36 -2.40 7.68
C THR A 11 4.38 -1.36 8.15
N LEU A 12 5.19 -1.71 9.15
CA LEU A 12 6.32 -0.89 9.58
C LEU A 12 7.29 -0.59 8.43
N HIS A 13 7.49 -1.56 7.52
CA HIS A 13 8.31 -1.36 6.32
C HIS A 13 7.70 -0.30 5.40
N GLY A 14 6.39 -0.38 5.14
CA GLY A 14 5.65 0.64 4.39
C GLY A 14 5.80 2.03 4.99
N ILE A 15 5.70 2.15 6.31
CA ILE A 15 5.87 3.42 7.04
C ILE A 15 7.28 3.99 6.84
N ARG A 16 8.31 3.16 6.99
CA ARG A 16 9.71 3.59 6.79
C ARG A 16 9.93 4.08 5.36
N ARG A 17 9.47 3.33 4.36
CA ARG A 17 9.64 3.70 2.95
C ARG A 17 8.88 4.97 2.56
N TYR A 18 7.68 5.17 3.11
CA TYR A 18 6.96 6.43 2.95
C TYR A 18 7.78 7.60 3.48
N ARG A 19 8.36 7.47 4.68
CA ARG A 19 9.16 8.54 5.29
C ARG A 19 10.43 8.87 4.52
N GLU A 20 11.07 7.86 3.96
CA GLU A 20 12.27 8.01 3.14
C GLU A 20 11.99 8.68 1.80
N ARG A 21 10.84 8.39 1.18
CA ARG A 21 10.59 8.71 -0.24
C ARG A 21 9.58 9.85 -0.43
N VAL A 22 8.60 9.96 0.46
CA VAL A 22 7.46 10.88 0.32
C VAL A 22 7.59 12.05 1.27
N ALA A 23 7.57 11.81 2.58
CA ALA A 23 7.64 12.86 3.60
C ALA A 23 7.97 12.34 5.00
N LYS A 24 8.83 13.05 5.75
CA LYS A 24 9.19 12.73 7.14
C LYS A 24 8.09 13.17 8.13
N VAL A 25 7.00 12.41 8.19
CA VAL A 25 5.84 12.69 9.05
C VAL A 25 5.61 11.64 10.15
N PRO A 26 4.83 11.93 11.20
CA PRO A 26 4.48 10.97 12.24
C PRO A 26 3.79 9.71 11.67
N ALA A 27 3.95 8.57 12.34
CA ALA A 27 3.48 7.28 11.83
C ALA A 27 1.97 7.27 11.60
N ARG A 28 1.20 7.92 12.49
CA ARG A 28 -0.25 8.07 12.34
C ARG A 28 -0.63 8.69 11.00
N VAL A 29 0.07 9.74 10.58
CA VAL A 29 -0.20 10.44 9.32
C VAL A 29 0.09 9.53 8.13
N VAL A 30 1.14 8.72 8.24
CA VAL A 30 1.46 7.71 7.21
C VAL A 30 0.37 6.65 7.13
N VAL A 31 -0.12 6.16 8.26
CA VAL A 31 -1.21 5.19 8.30
C VAL A 31 -2.48 5.78 7.70
N GLU A 32 -2.90 6.97 8.13
CA GLU A 32 -4.06 7.68 7.56
C GLU A 32 -3.93 7.86 6.04
N THR A 33 -2.72 8.18 5.56
CA THR A 33 -2.46 8.35 4.11
C THR A 33 -2.45 7.03 3.34
N LEU A 34 -1.99 5.94 3.96
CA LEU A 34 -1.84 4.62 3.35
C LEU A 34 -3.03 3.68 3.66
N SER A 35 -4.14 4.25 4.10
CA SER A 35 -5.38 3.55 4.37
C SER A 35 -6.53 4.20 3.62
N GLY A 36 -7.66 3.50 3.52
CA GLY A 36 -8.89 4.03 2.94
C GLY A 36 -9.32 3.33 1.65
N PRO A 37 -10.36 3.86 0.98
CA PRO A 37 -11.10 3.12 -0.04
C PRO A 37 -10.27 2.62 -1.23
N ALA A 38 -9.26 3.39 -1.65
CA ALA A 38 -8.38 3.00 -2.76
C ALA A 38 -7.51 1.79 -2.40
N PHE A 39 -7.01 1.73 -1.16
CA PHE A 39 -6.20 0.63 -0.66
C PHE A 39 -7.04 -0.62 -0.41
N ASP A 40 -8.25 -0.44 0.15
CA ASP A 40 -9.19 -1.55 0.35
C ASP A 40 -9.64 -2.14 -1.00
N ALA A 41 -9.89 -1.29 -2.00
CA ALA A 41 -10.18 -1.75 -3.36
C ALA A 41 -8.98 -2.48 -3.98
N CYS A 42 -7.76 -1.91 -3.89
CA CYS A 42 -6.53 -2.57 -4.34
C CYS A 42 -6.40 -3.98 -3.73
N ASN A 43 -6.61 -4.10 -2.42
CA ASN A 43 -6.50 -5.38 -1.73
C ASN A 43 -7.58 -6.38 -2.20
N ARG A 44 -8.83 -5.94 -2.35
CA ARG A 44 -9.94 -6.77 -2.85
C ARG A 44 -9.73 -7.27 -4.28
N LEU A 45 -9.00 -6.51 -5.11
CA LEU A 45 -8.64 -6.91 -6.47
C LEU A 45 -7.45 -7.88 -6.53
N GLY A 46 -6.95 -8.35 -5.38
CA GLY A 46 -5.81 -9.27 -5.28
C GLY A 46 -4.46 -8.58 -5.11
N GLY A 47 -4.45 -7.29 -4.77
CA GLY A 47 -3.26 -6.48 -4.59
C GLY A 47 -2.84 -5.72 -5.85
N GLY A 48 -1.76 -4.95 -5.74
CA GLY A 48 -1.29 -4.05 -6.79
C GLY A 48 -0.58 -2.83 -6.21
N ALA A 49 -0.82 -1.67 -6.82
CA ALA A 49 -0.27 -0.40 -6.34
C ALA A 49 -1.27 0.74 -6.47
N VAL A 50 -1.40 1.54 -5.40
CA VAL A 50 -2.16 2.79 -5.38
C VAL A 50 -1.21 3.95 -5.69
N ILE A 51 -1.61 4.82 -6.60
CA ILE A 51 -0.87 6.05 -6.91
C ILE A 51 -1.24 7.11 -5.86
N LEU A 52 -0.24 7.60 -5.14
CA LEU A 52 -0.40 8.67 -4.16
C LEU A 52 -0.50 10.03 -4.87
N PRO A 53 -1.10 11.06 -4.24
CA PRO A 53 -1.15 12.41 -4.80
C PRO A 53 0.23 13.00 -5.18
N THR A 54 1.28 12.56 -4.50
CA THR A 54 2.68 12.95 -4.78
C THR A 54 3.30 12.24 -5.99
N GLY A 55 2.55 11.36 -6.67
CA GLY A 55 3.01 10.56 -7.81
C GLY A 55 3.83 9.31 -7.43
N HIS A 56 4.02 9.04 -6.14
CA HIS A 56 4.60 7.79 -5.65
C HIS A 56 3.59 6.64 -5.73
N ARG A 57 4.06 5.40 -5.68
CA ARG A 57 3.19 4.22 -5.69
C ARG A 57 3.31 3.43 -4.40
N ALA A 58 2.22 3.26 -3.68
CA ALA A 58 2.15 2.40 -2.50
C ALA A 58 1.67 1.01 -2.92
N VAL A 59 2.48 -0.02 -2.63
CA VAL A 59 2.20 -1.41 -3.00
C VAL A 59 1.35 -2.06 -1.91
N CYS A 60 0.23 -2.66 -2.32
CA CYS A 60 -0.77 -3.30 -1.48
C CYS A 60 -0.95 -4.76 -1.89
N GLY A 61 -1.17 -5.64 -0.93
CA GLY A 61 -1.46 -7.06 -1.15
C GLY A 61 -1.56 -7.82 0.18
N ASP A 62 -2.22 -8.98 0.16
CA ASP A 62 -2.37 -9.87 1.32
C ASP A 62 -2.89 -9.15 2.60
N GLY A 63 -3.80 -8.19 2.44
CA GLY A 63 -4.37 -7.43 3.55
C GLY A 63 -3.48 -6.31 4.08
N ALA A 64 -2.39 -5.95 3.39
CA ALA A 64 -1.43 -4.98 3.89
C ALA A 64 -0.86 -4.01 2.83
N VAL A 65 -0.42 -2.83 3.28
CA VAL A 65 0.49 -1.95 2.54
C VAL A 65 1.92 -2.32 2.89
N ILE A 66 2.62 -2.87 1.91
CA ILE A 66 3.93 -3.52 2.09
C ILE A 66 5.06 -2.51 1.93
N THR A 67 5.00 -1.66 0.90
CA THR A 67 6.09 -0.72 0.57
C THR A 67 5.58 0.49 -0.21
N VAL A 68 6.43 1.52 -0.36
CA VAL A 68 6.17 2.69 -1.21
C VAL A 68 7.31 2.84 -2.19
N LEU A 69 7.08 2.73 -3.49
CA LEU A 69 8.11 2.83 -4.52
C LEU A 69 8.62 4.27 -4.70
N PRO A 70 9.88 4.46 -5.17
CA PRO A 70 10.34 5.77 -5.62
C PRO A 70 9.44 6.35 -6.70
N ARG A 71 9.40 7.68 -6.81
CA ARG A 71 8.63 8.37 -7.84
C ARG A 71 9.04 7.89 -9.23
N GLY A 72 8.07 7.63 -10.10
CA GLY A 72 8.29 7.15 -11.46
C GLY A 72 8.47 5.63 -11.59
N CYS A 73 8.82 4.91 -10.51
CA CYS A 73 8.92 3.44 -10.55
C CYS A 73 7.54 2.79 -10.71
N LYS A 74 7.43 1.82 -11.62
CA LYS A 74 6.23 1.00 -11.81
C LYS A 74 6.29 -0.23 -10.93
N PHE A 75 5.15 -0.65 -10.39
CA PHE A 75 5.01 -1.97 -9.79
C PHE A 75 4.83 -2.98 -10.93
N MET A 76 5.78 -3.88 -11.11
CA MET A 76 5.75 -4.91 -12.17
C MET A 76 5.03 -6.20 -11.74
N GLY A 77 4.21 -6.12 -10.68
CA GLY A 77 3.59 -7.28 -10.03
C GLY A 77 4.48 -7.88 -8.94
N PHE A 78 3.90 -8.79 -8.15
CA PHE A 78 4.69 -9.66 -7.29
C PHE A 78 5.44 -10.64 -8.19
N ILE A 79 6.74 -10.43 -8.39
CA ILE A 79 7.62 -11.44 -8.99
C ILE A 79 7.59 -12.64 -8.04
N GLY A 80 6.75 -13.63 -8.34
CA GLY A 80 6.61 -14.87 -7.59
C GLY A 80 5.38 -14.97 -6.69
N LYS A 81 4.23 -15.24 -7.30
CA LYS A 81 3.30 -16.30 -6.85
C LYS A 81 2.35 -16.59 -8.02
N ARG A 82 2.80 -17.49 -8.91
CA ARG A 82 1.84 -18.37 -9.58
C ARG A 82 1.00 -18.98 -8.47
N ARG A 83 -0.33 -18.85 -8.58
CA ARG A 83 -1.29 -19.65 -7.85
C ARG A 83 -0.80 -21.10 -7.86
N ARG A 84 -0.61 -21.68 -6.68
CA ARG A 84 -0.55 -23.13 -6.54
C ARG A 84 -1.96 -23.61 -6.25
#